data_AF-A0A7X0P580-F1
#
_entry.id   AF-A0A7X0P580-F1
#
_cell.length_a   1.000
_cell.length_b   1.000
_cell.length_c   1.000
_cell.angle_alpha   90.00
_cell.angle_beta   90.00
_cell.angle_gamma   90.00
#
_symmetry.space_group_name_H-M   'P 1'
#
loop_
_entity.id
_entity.type
_entity.pdbx_description
1 polymer ?
#
loop_
_entity_poly.entity_id
_entity_poly.type
_entity_poly.pdbx_seq_one_letter_code
_entity_poly.pdbx_strand_id
1 'polypeptide(L)'
;MSHSMVGGNLQEMQQMSNQFTQQAEAVRATMTALDREAAKVGTAWTGQGAQRFQQSWQNYRTAFQRMAEELGEASRVITTYRQNIDSATQ
;
A
#
# COMPACT_ATOMS: atom_id res chain seq x y z
N MET A 1 2.83 26.45 -27.57
CA MET A 1 1.99 25.94 -26.49
C MET A 1 2.90 25.50 -25.35
N SER A 2 3.09 26.35 -24.34
CA SER A 2 3.93 26.04 -23.17
C SER A 2 3.05 26.17 -21.93
N HIS A 3 2.21 25.17 -21.69
CA HIS A 3 1.42 25.08 -20.47
C HIS A 3 2.24 24.32 -19.41
N SER A 4 2.51 25.01 -18.30
CA SER A 4 2.60 24.44 -16.94
C SER A 4 3.63 23.33 -16.68
N MET A 5 4.91 23.60 -16.95
CA MET A 5 6.05 22.85 -16.38
C MET A 5 6.71 23.64 -15.23
N VAL A 6 5.93 24.37 -14.44
CA VAL A 6 6.44 25.03 -13.22
C VAL A 6 6.10 24.12 -12.05
N GLY A 7 7.01 23.20 -11.71
CA GLY A 7 6.89 22.33 -10.53
C GLY A 7 6.37 20.91 -10.76
N GLY A 8 5.61 20.63 -11.83
CA GLY A 8 5.16 19.27 -12.20
C GLY A 8 3.84 19.23 -12.97
N ASN A 9 3.52 18.11 -13.63
CA ASN A 9 2.22 17.89 -14.28
C ASN A 9 1.17 17.47 -13.23
N LEU A 10 0.27 18.39 -12.86
CA LEU A 10 -0.73 18.17 -11.81
C LEU A 10 -1.65 16.96 -12.08
N GLN A 11 -2.02 16.72 -13.34
CA GLN A 11 -2.87 15.60 -13.72
C GLN A 11 -2.14 14.27 -13.54
N GLU A 12 -0.88 14.19 -14.00
CA GLU A 12 -0.05 13.00 -13.79
C GLU A 12 0.20 12.74 -12.30
N MET A 13 0.46 13.78 -11.50
CA MET A 13 0.63 13.64 -10.05
C MET A 13 -0.65 13.11 -9.37
N GLN A 14 -1.84 13.57 -9.80
CA GLN A 14 -3.10 13.03 -9.31
C GLN A 14 -3.26 11.55 -9.68
N GLN A 15 -2.91 11.17 -10.91
CA GLN A 15 -2.94 9.76 -11.34
C GLN A 15 -1.96 8.91 -10.54
N MET A 16 -0.75 9.41 -10.28
CA MET A 16 0.24 8.73 -9.45
C MET A 16 -0.30 8.48 -8.04
N SER A 17 -0.81 9.51 -7.35
CA SER A 17 -1.40 9.35 -6.01
C SER A 17 -2.52 8.30 -6.00
N ASN A 18 -3.43 8.34 -6.99
CA ASN A 18 -4.50 7.36 -7.11
C ASN A 18 -3.95 5.93 -7.24
N GLN A 19 -2.90 5.73 -8.04
CA GLN A 19 -2.29 4.42 -8.21
C GLN A 19 -1.69 3.90 -6.90
N PHE A 20 -0.96 4.74 -6.16
CA PHE A 20 -0.40 4.34 -4.87
C PHE A 20 -1.49 3.97 -3.85
N THR A 21 -2.60 4.72 -3.81
CA THR A 21 -3.76 4.39 -2.98
C THR A 21 -4.36 3.03 -3.35
N GLN A 22 -4.60 2.80 -4.65
CA GLN A 22 -5.15 1.52 -5.13
C GLN A 22 -4.23 0.34 -4.80
N GLN A 23 -2.92 0.49 -4.92
CA GLN A 23 -1.98 -0.57 -4.56
C GLN A 23 -1.93 -0.81 -3.05
N ALA A 24 -2.04 0.22 -2.22
CA ALA A 24 -2.15 0.05 -0.77
C ALA A 24 -3.39 -0.79 -0.39
N GLU A 25 -4.53 -0.54 -1.06
CA GLU A 25 -5.76 -1.31 -0.87
C GLU A 25 -5.61 -2.77 -1.36
N ALA A 26 -4.99 -2.98 -2.51
CA ALA A 26 -4.71 -4.31 -3.05
C ALA A 26 -3.83 -5.14 -2.10
N VAL A 27 -2.82 -4.51 -1.48
CA VAL A 27 -1.97 -5.16 -0.45
C VAL A 27 -2.81 -5.58 0.76
N ARG A 28 -3.69 -4.72 1.27
CA ARG A 28 -4.59 -5.05 2.40
C ARG A 28 -5.57 -6.18 2.05
N ALA A 29 -6.11 -6.17 0.84
CA ALA A 29 -7.01 -7.21 0.35
C ALA A 29 -6.28 -8.56 0.24
N THR A 30 -5.06 -8.56 -0.29
CA THR A 30 -4.19 -9.74 -0.38
C THR A 30 -3.90 -10.31 1.00
N MET A 31 -3.48 -9.46 1.94
CA MET A 31 -3.25 -9.85 3.34
C MET A 31 -4.49 -10.50 3.95
N THR A 32 -5.67 -9.92 3.74
CA THR A 32 -6.95 -10.46 4.26
C THR A 32 -7.27 -11.84 3.68
N ALA A 33 -7.04 -12.04 2.38
CA ALA A 33 -7.25 -13.33 1.74
C ALA A 33 -6.30 -14.41 2.29
N LEU A 34 -5.02 -14.07 2.42
CA LEU A 34 -4.01 -14.98 2.96
C LEU A 34 -4.22 -15.28 4.46
N ASP A 35 -4.68 -14.30 5.24
CA ASP A 35 -5.04 -14.49 6.66
C ASP A 35 -6.12 -15.57 6.84
N ARG A 36 -7.11 -15.61 5.94
CA ARG A 36 -8.17 -16.63 5.97
C ARG A 36 -7.63 -18.04 5.70
N GLU A 37 -6.64 -18.16 4.82
CA GLU A 37 -5.99 -19.45 4.53
C GLU A 37 -5.07 -19.87 5.68
N ALA A 38 -4.27 -18.94 6.21
CA ALA A 38 -3.40 -19.18 7.35
C ALA A 38 -4.18 -19.58 8.62
N ALA A 39 -5.41 -19.08 8.79
CA ALA A 39 -6.30 -19.46 9.89
C ALA A 39 -6.74 -20.93 9.86
N LYS A 40 -6.60 -21.62 8.71
CA LYS A 40 -6.87 -23.07 8.60
C LYS A 40 -5.73 -23.91 9.19
N VAL A 41 -4.57 -23.32 9.48
CA VAL A 41 -3.49 -24.01 10.16
C VAL A 41 -3.92 -24.33 11.59
N GLY A 42 -3.67 -25.56 12.04
CA GLY A 42 -4.23 -26.13 13.27
C GLY A 42 -5.43 -27.06 13.02
N THR A 43 -6.17 -26.88 11.92
CA THR A 43 -7.26 -27.80 11.51
C THR A 43 -6.90 -28.58 10.26
N ALA A 44 -6.46 -27.89 9.20
CA ALA A 44 -6.05 -28.49 7.93
C ALA A 44 -4.60 -29.01 7.95
N TRP A 45 -3.75 -28.45 8.82
CA TRP A 45 -2.34 -28.84 8.97
C TRP A 45 -1.91 -28.71 10.43
N THR A 46 -1.32 -29.76 11.00
CA THR A 46 -0.93 -29.85 12.41
C THR A 46 0.55 -30.24 12.59
N GLY A 47 1.04 -30.24 13.84
CA GLY A 47 2.41 -30.59 14.21
C GLY A 47 3.35 -29.38 14.31
N GLN A 48 4.65 -29.65 14.55
CA GLN A 48 5.64 -28.60 14.81
C GLN A 48 5.82 -27.64 13.61
N GLY A 49 5.73 -28.15 12.39
CA GLY A 49 5.82 -27.33 11.17
C GLY A 49 4.69 -26.30 11.09
N ALA A 50 3.46 -26.71 11.40
CA ALA A 50 2.28 -25.85 11.42
C ALA A 50 2.42 -24.72 12.46
N GLN A 51 2.92 -25.04 13.66
CA GLN A 51 3.18 -24.06 14.71
C GLN A 51 4.25 -23.04 14.30
N ARG A 52 5.35 -23.50 13.70
CA ARG A 52 6.41 -22.60 13.18
C ARG A 52 5.86 -21.67 12.10
N PHE A 53 5.06 -22.21 11.17
CA PHE A 53 4.42 -21.38 10.15
C PHE A 53 3.51 -20.32 10.77
N GLN A 54 2.66 -20.67 11.74
CA GLN A 54 1.78 -19.69 12.40
C GLN A 54 2.56 -18.55 13.07
N GLN A 55 3.70 -18.86 13.69
CA GLN A 55 4.59 -17.84 14.27
C GLN A 55 5.20 -16.96 13.17
N SER A 56 5.73 -17.57 12.11
CA SER A 56 6.28 -16.83 10.97
C SER A 56 5.24 -15.97 10.24
N TRP A 57 3.99 -16.45 10.17
CA TRP A 57 2.89 -15.74 9.53
C TRP A 57 2.67 -14.36 10.15
N GLN A 58 2.76 -14.22 11.47
CA GLN A 58 2.63 -12.91 12.13
C GLN A 58 3.70 -11.92 11.65
N ASN A 59 4.93 -12.37 11.40
CA ASN A 59 5.98 -11.52 10.86
C ASN A 59 5.69 -11.10 9.41
N TYR A 60 5.15 -12.01 8.60
CA TYR A 60 4.77 -11.72 7.22
C TYR A 60 3.63 -10.70 7.16
N ARG A 61 2.61 -10.84 8.02
CA ARG A 61 1.51 -9.85 8.13
C ARG A 61 2.03 -8.44 8.42
N THR A 62 2.95 -8.31 9.36
CA THR A 62 3.58 -7.03 9.68
C THR A 62 4.26 -6.40 8.47
N ALA A 63 4.93 -7.19 7.63
CA ALA A 63 5.55 -6.69 6.40
C ALA A 63 4.52 -6.18 5.38
N PHE A 64 3.42 -6.93 5.17
CA PHE A 64 2.32 -6.48 4.30
C PHE A 64 1.65 -5.20 4.82
N GLN A 65 1.40 -5.14 6.13
CA GLN A 65 0.81 -3.96 6.76
C GLN A 65 1.71 -2.73 6.57
N ARG A 66 3.01 -2.88 6.85
CA ARG A 66 3.99 -1.80 6.62
C ARG A 66 4.01 -1.36 5.16
N MET A 67 4.03 -2.29 4.20
CA MET A 67 3.99 -1.94 2.78
C MET A 67 2.74 -1.13 2.42
N ALA A 68 1.56 -1.52 2.92
CA ALA A 68 0.33 -0.76 2.67
C ALA A 68 0.36 0.64 3.32
N GLU A 69 1.00 0.78 4.47
CA GLU A 69 1.20 2.08 5.14
C GLU A 69 2.16 2.98 4.34
N GLU A 70 3.31 2.45 3.90
CA GLU A 70 4.29 3.20 3.09
C GLU A 70 3.70 3.64 1.73
N LEU A 71 2.90 2.78 1.08
CA LEU A 71 2.19 3.15 -0.15
C LEU A 71 1.16 4.26 0.09
N GLY A 72 0.44 4.19 1.21
CA GLY A 72 -0.49 5.25 1.62
C GLY A 72 0.23 6.56 1.90
N GLU A 73 1.40 6.51 2.53
CA GLU A 73 2.21 7.70 2.82
C GLU A 73 2.76 8.32 1.53
N ALA A 74 3.28 7.51 0.61
CA ALA A 74 3.70 7.99 -0.71
C ALA A 74 2.57 8.73 -1.45
N SER A 75 1.33 8.20 -1.41
CA SER A 75 0.16 8.85 -1.99
C SER A 75 -0.13 10.22 -1.35
N ARG A 76 -0.01 10.33 -0.01
CA ARG A 76 -0.17 11.61 0.71
C ARG A 76 0.91 12.61 0.30
N VAL A 77 2.16 12.19 0.25
CA VAL A 77 3.29 13.03 -0.16
C VAL A 77 3.05 13.61 -1.56
N ILE A 78 2.66 12.76 -2.53
CA ILE A 78 2.35 13.20 -3.91
C ILE A 78 1.21 14.24 -3.91
N THR A 79 0.15 13.99 -3.14
CA THR A 79 -1.00 14.90 -3.03
C THR A 79 -0.59 16.26 -2.46
N THR A 80 0.23 16.27 -1.40
CA THR A 80 0.74 17.49 -0.78
C THR A 80 1.58 18.31 -1.77
N TYR A 81 2.51 17.69 -2.49
CA TYR A 81 3.30 18.41 -3.49
C TYR A 81 2.43 18.95 -4.62
N ARG A 82 1.43 18.19 -5.09
CA ARG A 82 0.49 18.66 -6.10
C ARG A 82 -0.25 19.93 -5.65
N GLN A 83 -0.78 19.91 -4.42
CA GLN A 83 -1.50 21.07 -3.84
C GLN A 83 -0.60 22.30 -3.71
N ASN A 84 0.66 22.10 -3.30
CA ASN A 84 1.63 23.19 -3.19
C ASN A 84 1.96 23.82 -4.56
N ILE A 85 2.11 23.00 -5.60
CA ILE A 85 2.37 23.49 -6.97
C ILE A 85 1.16 24.25 -7.49
N ASP A 86 -0.04 23.66 -7.40
CA ASP A 86 -1.29 24.31 -7.85
C ASP A 86 -1.46 25.69 -7.20
N SER A 87 -1.31 25.76 -5.87
CA SER A 87 -1.40 27.00 -5.09
C SER A 87 -0.35 28.05 -5.45
N ALA A 88 0.86 27.63 -5.83
CA ALA A 88 1.95 28.54 -6.20
C ALA A 88 1.85 29.03 -7.65
N THR A 89 1.03 28.37 -8.48
CA THR A 89 0.83 28.72 -9.90
C THR A 89 -0.45 29.50 -10.17
N GLN A 90 -1.33 29.63 -9.17
CA GLN A 90 -2.52 30.49 -9.16
C GLN A 90 -2.15 31.93 -8.78
#